data_AF-A0A947NSB1-F1
#
_entry.id   AF-A0A947NSB1-F1
#
_cell.length_a   1.000
_cell.length_b   1.000
_cell.length_c   1.000
_cell.angle_alpha   90.00
_cell.angle_beta   90.00
_cell.angle_gamma   90.00
#
_symmetry.space_group_name_H-M   'P 1'
#
loop_
_entity.id
_entity.type
_entity.pdbx_description
1 polymer ?
#
loop_
_entity_poly.entity_id
_entity_poly.type
_entity_poly.pdbx_seq_one_letter_code
_entity_poly.pdbx_strand_id
1 'polypeptide(L)'
;MDSPTQRMIRIGKSSIGLIGVDIALNKALAAEMPIGQAVDFIFRAVKEHNYIPPTMVEKYQEAIGREYRKLLGVHDEQDQGLTIRILGTGCISCNGLQTMVIDAMERAGVAADIEQIHDRDEIWRLGVTSTPALMINGQIKVAGIKPTLAQVEGWIREVSPDND
;
A
#
# COMPACT_ATOMS: atom_id res chain seq x y z
N MET A 1 27.54 -22.26 -8.95
CA MET A 1 27.48 -21.60 -7.64
C MET A 1 26.95 -20.20 -7.92
N ASP A 2 25.68 -19.94 -7.63
CA ASP A 2 25.09 -18.63 -7.83
C ASP A 2 25.70 -17.65 -6.82
N SER A 3 26.51 -16.72 -7.30
CA SER A 3 27.03 -15.64 -6.46
C SER A 3 25.87 -14.77 -5.99
N PRO A 4 25.82 -14.36 -4.71
CA PRO A 4 24.76 -13.52 -4.21
C PRO A 4 24.75 -12.18 -4.96
N THR A 5 23.66 -11.93 -5.69
CA THR A 5 23.43 -10.67 -6.40
C THR A 5 23.00 -9.57 -5.43
N GLN A 6 23.25 -8.33 -5.82
CA GLN A 6 22.76 -7.15 -5.11
C GLN A 6 21.39 -6.76 -5.66
N ARG A 7 20.40 -6.59 -4.78
CA ARG A 7 19.08 -6.04 -5.10
C ARG A 7 18.82 -4.76 -4.34
N MET A 8 18.19 -3.81 -5.01
CA MET A 8 17.79 -2.53 -4.40
C MET A 8 16.48 -2.71 -3.65
N ILE A 9 16.47 -2.34 -2.37
CA ILE A 9 15.28 -2.34 -1.51
C ILE A 9 15.08 -0.94 -0.94
N ARG A 10 13.82 -0.48 -0.91
CA ARG A 10 13.46 0.82 -0.37
C ARG A 10 13.32 0.76 1.16
N ILE A 11 14.18 1.50 1.85
CA ILE A 11 14.26 1.58 3.31
C ILE A 11 14.00 3.05 3.70
N GLY A 12 12.78 3.33 4.15
CA GLY A 12 12.30 4.70 4.35
C GLY A 12 12.29 5.52 3.06
N LYS A 13 13.02 6.63 3.04
CA LYS A 13 13.15 7.54 1.88
C LYS A 13 14.29 7.16 0.92
N SER A 14 15.10 6.16 1.26
CA SER A 14 16.31 5.80 0.50
C SER A 14 16.22 4.40 -0.10
N SER A 15 16.84 4.20 -1.26
CA SER A 15 17.01 2.89 -1.88
C SER A 15 18.39 2.34 -1.54
N ILE A 16 18.45 1.16 -0.94
CA ILE A 16 19.68 0.54 -0.43
C ILE A 16 19.90 -0.78 -1.15
N GLY A 17 21.12 -1.01 -1.63
CA GLY A 17 21.52 -2.28 -2.24
C GLY A 17 21.86 -3.32 -1.18
N LEU A 18 21.15 -4.44 -1.16
CA LEU A 18 21.39 -5.56 -0.26
C LEU A 18 21.90 -6.76 -1.04
N ILE A 19 23.08 -7.26 -0.64
CA ILE A 19 23.70 -8.45 -1.24
C ILE A 19 23.06 -9.71 -0.66
N GLY A 20 22.67 -10.64 -1.53
CA GLY A 20 22.16 -11.97 -1.13
C GLY A 20 20.70 -12.01 -0.68
N VAL A 21 20.00 -10.88 -0.72
CA VAL A 21 18.60 -10.80 -0.29
C VAL A 21 17.66 -11.64 -1.17
N ASP A 22 17.94 -11.75 -2.47
CA ASP A 22 17.15 -12.57 -3.39
C ASP A 22 17.17 -14.05 -3.03
N ILE A 23 18.35 -14.56 -2.67
CA ILE A 23 18.52 -15.95 -2.25
C ILE A 23 17.71 -16.20 -0.98
N ALA A 24 17.75 -15.28 -0.02
CA ALA A 24 17.02 -15.39 1.23
C ALA A 24 15.49 -15.30 1.01
N LEU A 25 15.02 -14.37 0.17
CA LEU A 25 13.61 -14.24 -0.20
C LEU A 25 13.10 -15.52 -0.86
N ASN A 26 13.80 -16.03 -1.87
CA ASN A 26 13.42 -17.26 -2.57
C ASN A 26 13.39 -18.48 -1.65
N LYS A 27 14.34 -18.58 -0.71
CA LYS A 27 14.34 -19.66 0.31
C LYS A 27 13.16 -19.55 1.26
N ALA A 28 12.82 -18.35 1.72
CA ALA A 28 11.67 -18.14 2.58
C ALA A 28 10.36 -18.49 1.86
N LEU A 29 10.23 -18.10 0.58
CA LEU A 29 9.07 -18.42 -0.26
C LEU A 29 8.94 -19.93 -0.50
N ALA A 30 10.03 -20.60 -0.87
CA ALA A 30 10.04 -22.04 -1.12
C ALA A 30 9.72 -22.86 0.15
N ALA A 31 10.00 -22.30 1.33
CA ALA A 31 9.65 -22.89 2.61
C ALA A 31 8.29 -22.43 3.16
N GLU A 32 7.53 -21.63 2.39
CA GLU A 32 6.22 -21.09 2.75
C GLU A 32 6.21 -20.44 4.15
N MET A 33 7.30 -19.75 4.50
CA MET A 33 7.47 -19.23 5.86
C MET A 33 6.41 -18.16 6.18
N PRO A 34 5.81 -18.18 7.38
CA PRO A 34 4.99 -17.07 7.87
C PRO A 34 5.77 -15.76 7.88
N ILE A 35 5.09 -14.64 7.62
CA ILE A 35 5.74 -13.32 7.41
C ILE A 35 6.72 -12.97 8.54
N GLY A 36 6.31 -13.12 9.80
CA GLY A 36 7.19 -12.80 10.94
C GLY A 36 8.47 -13.65 10.97
N GLN A 37 8.37 -14.94 10.62
CA GLN A 37 9.51 -15.85 10.55
C GLN A 37 10.40 -15.57 9.34
N ALA A 38 9.78 -15.29 8.18
CA ALA A 38 10.48 -14.96 6.95
C ALA A 38 11.32 -13.68 7.11
N VAL A 39 10.77 -12.64 7.74
CA VAL A 39 11.48 -11.37 7.97
C VAL A 39 12.74 -11.58 8.81
N ASP A 40 12.64 -12.30 9.92
CA ASP A 40 13.80 -12.60 10.77
C ASP A 40 14.84 -13.45 10.03
N PHE A 41 14.39 -14.48 9.30
CA PHE A 41 15.26 -15.33 8.49
C PHE A 41 16.04 -14.52 7.43
N ILE A 42 15.33 -13.69 6.65
CA ILE A 42 15.94 -12.88 5.59
C ILE A 42 16.86 -11.82 6.19
N PHE A 43 16.43 -11.15 7.26
CA PHE A 43 17.23 -10.13 7.93
C PHE A 43 18.58 -10.69 8.42
N ARG A 44 18.57 -11.88 9.03
CA ARG A 44 19.80 -12.56 9.46
C ARG A 44 20.73 -12.86 8.28
N ALA A 45 20.19 -13.39 7.19
CA ALA A 45 20.97 -13.72 5.99
C ALA A 45 21.59 -12.47 5.34
N VAL A 46 20.85 -11.35 5.28
CA VAL A 46 21.36 -10.08 4.74
C VAL A 46 22.47 -9.52 5.62
N LYS A 47 22.34 -9.61 6.95
CA LYS A 47 23.32 -9.09 7.89
C LYS A 47 24.70 -9.78 7.78
N GLU A 48 24.76 -11.01 7.26
CA GLU A 48 26.04 -11.72 7.03
C GLU A 48 26.93 -11.02 6.00
N HIS A 49 26.34 -10.31 5.04
CA HIS A 49 27.06 -9.71 3.91
C HIS A 49 26.95 -8.17 3.86
N ASN A 50 26.17 -7.55 4.76
CA ASN A 50 25.86 -6.13 4.73
C ASN A 50 25.95 -5.53 6.14
N TYR A 51 26.54 -4.34 6.26
CA TYR A 51 26.50 -3.60 7.52
C TYR A 51 25.13 -2.94 7.70
N ILE A 52 24.44 -3.29 8.78
CA ILE A 52 23.16 -2.69 9.17
C ILE A 52 23.34 -2.03 10.54
N PRO A 53 23.22 -0.70 10.64
CA PRO A 53 23.26 0.00 11.93
C PRO A 53 22.17 -0.52 12.87
N PRO A 54 22.46 -0.72 14.18
CA PRO A 54 21.44 -1.16 15.15
C PRO A 54 20.20 -0.26 15.20
N THR A 55 20.37 1.04 14.96
CA THR A 55 19.28 2.04 14.92
C THR A 55 18.36 1.90 13.72
N MET A 56 18.74 1.11 12.71
CA MET A 56 18.00 0.94 11.45
C MET A 56 17.36 -0.45 11.33
N VAL A 57 17.53 -1.33 12.32
CA VAL A 57 17.07 -2.73 12.27
C VAL A 57 15.58 -2.82 11.94
N GLU A 58 14.75 -2.05 12.64
CA GLU A 58 13.30 -2.03 12.45
C GLU A 58 12.93 -1.65 11.00
N LYS A 59 13.50 -0.56 10.47
CA LYS A 59 13.25 -0.12 9.09
C LYS A 59 13.66 -1.15 8.04
N TYR A 60 14.73 -1.90 8.29
CA TYR A 60 15.17 -2.98 7.41
C TYR A 60 14.22 -4.17 7.48
N GLN A 61 13.79 -4.57 8.67
CA GLN A 61 12.83 -5.65 8.86
C GLN A 61 11.49 -5.33 8.21
N GLU A 62 11.00 -4.09 8.36
CA GLU A 62 9.81 -3.60 7.67
C GLU A 62 9.97 -3.67 6.14
N ALA A 63 11.10 -3.21 5.62
CA ALA A 63 11.36 -3.21 4.18
C ALA A 63 11.42 -4.63 3.59
N ILE A 64 12.09 -5.54 4.29
CA ILE A 64 12.13 -6.97 3.94
C ILE A 64 10.72 -7.57 3.98
N GLY A 65 9.93 -7.25 5.01
CA GLY A 65 8.57 -7.74 5.15
C GLY A 65 7.65 -7.24 4.05
N ARG A 66 7.79 -5.98 3.62
CA ARG A 66 7.09 -5.44 2.44
C ARG A 66 7.47 -6.22 1.18
N GLU A 67 8.76 -6.43 0.97
CA GLU A 67 9.25 -7.14 -0.21
C GLU A 67 8.76 -8.60 -0.27
N TYR A 68 8.78 -9.28 0.88
CA TYR A 68 8.31 -10.66 0.98
C TYR A 68 6.80 -10.78 0.75
N ARG A 69 5.99 -9.87 1.30
CA ARG A 69 4.54 -9.81 1.05
C ARG A 69 4.21 -9.60 -0.43
N LYS A 70 4.94 -8.70 -1.10
CA LYS A 70 4.80 -8.48 -2.55
C LYS A 70 5.04 -9.75 -3.34
N LEU A 71 6.08 -10.52 -3.00
CA LEU A 71 6.38 -11.78 -3.69
C LEU A 71 5.38 -12.90 -3.43
N LEU A 72 4.73 -12.91 -2.26
CA LEU A 72 3.62 -13.83 -1.97
C LEU A 72 2.34 -13.51 -2.77
N GLY A 73 2.31 -12.40 -3.53
CA GLY A 73 1.10 -11.92 -4.19
C GLY A 73 0.03 -11.42 -3.21
N VAL A 74 0.41 -11.25 -1.94
CA VAL A 74 -0.43 -10.61 -0.94
C VAL A 74 -0.32 -9.11 -1.17
N HIS A 75 -1.21 -8.59 -2.02
CA HIS A 75 -1.49 -7.16 -2.07
C HIS A 75 -2.17 -6.78 -0.77
N ASP A 76 -1.37 -6.42 0.21
CA ASP A 76 -1.84 -5.85 1.45
C ASP A 76 -2.33 -4.43 1.12
N GLU A 77 -3.59 -4.10 1.44
CA GLU A 77 -4.16 -2.74 1.34
C GLU A 77 -3.41 -1.72 2.24
N GLN A 78 -2.36 -2.15 2.92
CA GLN A 78 -1.53 -1.40 3.86
C GLN A 78 -0.15 -0.99 3.31
N ASP A 79 0.09 -1.02 1.99
CA ASP A 79 1.31 -0.44 1.41
C ASP A 79 1.21 1.09 1.34
N GLN A 80 1.29 1.74 2.52
CA GLN A 80 1.77 3.10 2.78
C GLN A 80 1.55 4.14 1.66
N GLY A 81 0.29 4.29 1.26
CA GLY A 81 -0.22 5.36 0.42
C GLY A 81 -1.71 5.52 0.71
N LEU A 82 -2.22 6.74 0.63
CA LEU A 82 -3.66 6.93 0.67
C LEU A 82 -4.25 6.27 -0.59
N THR A 83 -5.10 5.25 -0.44
CA THR A 83 -5.79 4.62 -1.58
C THR A 83 -7.23 5.05 -1.55
N ILE A 84 -7.69 5.71 -2.62
CA ILE A 84 -9.05 6.18 -2.77
C ILE A 84 -9.70 5.40 -3.90
N ARG A 85 -10.68 4.58 -3.56
CA ARG A 85 -11.48 3.82 -4.53
C ARG A 85 -12.82 4.49 -4.76
N ILE A 86 -13.15 4.72 -6.02
CA ILE A 86 -14.45 5.26 -6.45
C ILE A 86 -15.24 4.11 -7.06
N LEU A 87 -16.34 3.76 -6.40
CA LEU A 87 -17.21 2.67 -6.80
C LEU A 87 -18.40 3.22 -7.57
N GLY A 88 -18.50 2.84 -8.84
CA GLY A 88 -19.65 3.20 -9.66
C GLY A 88 -19.46 2.88 -11.13
N THR A 89 -20.56 2.67 -11.84
CA THR A 89 -20.60 2.20 -13.23
C THR A 89 -20.27 3.29 -14.27
N GLY A 90 -19.50 4.31 -13.91
CA GLY A 90 -19.04 5.36 -14.85
C GLY A 90 -20.09 6.40 -15.26
N CYS A 91 -21.14 6.62 -14.47
CA CYS A 91 -22.13 7.68 -14.76
C CYS A 91 -21.59 9.09 -14.41
N ILE A 92 -22.29 10.14 -14.88
CA ILE A 92 -21.90 11.55 -14.72
C ILE A 92 -21.61 11.91 -13.25
N SER A 93 -22.36 11.34 -12.30
CA SER A 93 -22.16 11.57 -10.87
C SER A 93 -20.87 10.92 -10.33
N CYS A 94 -20.44 9.77 -10.86
CA CYS A 94 -19.17 9.14 -10.50
C CYS A 94 -17.98 9.97 -10.98
N ASN A 95 -18.04 10.49 -12.22
CA ASN A 95 -17.00 11.36 -12.76
C ASN A 95 -16.89 12.67 -11.96
N GLY A 96 -18.03 13.24 -11.56
CA GLY A 96 -18.05 14.42 -10.68
C GLY A 96 -17.48 14.16 -9.29
N LEU A 97 -17.64 12.95 -8.76
CA LEU A 97 -17.01 12.54 -7.49
C LEU A 97 -15.49 12.41 -7.65
N GLN A 98 -15.01 11.87 -8.76
CA GLN A 98 -13.57 11.78 -9.05
C GLN A 98 -12.92 13.16 -9.10
N THR A 99 -13.48 14.11 -9.86
CA THR A 99 -12.94 15.47 -9.92
C THR A 99 -12.88 16.10 -8.53
N MET A 100 -13.95 15.93 -7.73
CA MET A 100 -13.99 16.45 -6.36
C MET A 100 -12.93 15.83 -5.45
N VAL A 101 -12.66 14.53 -5.60
CA VAL A 101 -11.60 13.83 -4.85
C VAL A 101 -10.23 14.39 -5.23
N ILE A 102 -9.97 14.59 -6.52
CA ILE A 102 -8.71 15.17 -7.02
C ILE A 102 -8.52 16.60 -6.45
N ASP A 103 -9.55 17.45 -6.52
CA ASP A 103 -9.50 18.80 -5.96
C ASP A 103 -9.25 18.78 -4.44
N ALA A 104 -9.87 17.85 -3.72
CA ALA A 104 -9.68 17.70 -2.27
C ALA A 104 -8.25 17.25 -1.94
N MET A 105 -7.67 16.35 -2.73
CA MET A 105 -6.29 15.91 -2.58
C MET A 105 -5.29 17.03 -2.83
N GLU A 106 -5.50 17.83 -3.88
CA GLU A 106 -4.66 18.99 -4.21
C GLU A 106 -4.67 20.01 -3.06
N ARG A 107 -5.85 20.29 -2.50
CA ARG A 107 -6.01 21.20 -1.34
C ARG A 107 -5.47 20.63 -0.04
N ALA A 108 -5.50 19.31 0.13
CA ALA A 108 -4.91 18.63 1.27
C ALA A 108 -3.39 18.49 1.15
N GLY A 109 -2.82 18.64 -0.05
CA GLY A 109 -1.40 18.42 -0.32
C GLY A 109 -1.00 16.95 -0.20
N VAL A 110 -1.93 16.01 -0.42
CA VAL A 110 -1.71 14.57 -0.23
C VAL A 110 -1.68 13.85 -1.58
N ALA A 111 -0.68 12.99 -1.76
CA ALA A 111 -0.64 12.06 -2.88
C ALA A 111 -1.39 10.77 -2.51
N ALA A 112 -2.32 10.35 -3.37
CA ALA A 112 -3.14 9.16 -3.19
C ALA A 112 -3.24 8.39 -4.51
N ASP A 113 -3.38 7.08 -4.42
CA ASP A 113 -3.74 6.25 -5.56
C ASP A 113 -5.26 6.28 -5.76
N ILE A 114 -5.72 6.57 -6.97
CA ILE A 114 -7.14 6.65 -7.29
C ILE A 114 -7.52 5.49 -8.20
N GLU A 115 -8.34 4.59 -7.70
CA GLU A 115 -8.82 3.43 -8.44
C GLU A 115 -10.33 3.54 -8.69
N GLN A 116 -10.78 3.17 -9.88
CA GLN A 116 -12.20 3.13 -10.22
C GLN A 116 -12.68 1.70 -10.37
N ILE A 117 -13.63 1.33 -9.50
CA ILE A 117 -14.30 0.04 -9.57
C ILE A 117 -15.61 0.23 -10.32
N HIS A 118 -15.66 -0.32 -11.52
CA HIS A 118 -16.86 -0.33 -12.37
C HIS A 118 -17.62 -1.66 -12.33
N ASP A 119 -16.99 -2.73 -11.83
CA ASP A 119 -17.59 -4.06 -11.75
C ASP A 119 -18.64 -4.11 -10.64
N ARG A 120 -19.89 -4.41 -11.00
CA ARG A 120 -21.01 -4.49 -10.06
C ARG A 120 -20.86 -5.60 -9.03
N ASP A 121 -20.29 -6.74 -9.42
CA ASP A 121 -20.10 -7.87 -8.53
C ASP A 121 -19.02 -7.54 -7.49
N GLU A 122 -17.98 -6.81 -7.90
CA GLU A 122 -16.96 -6.30 -6.98
C GLU A 122 -17.52 -5.28 -5.99
N ILE A 123 -18.33 -4.33 -6.47
CA ILE A 123 -18.99 -3.33 -5.64
C ILE A 123 -19.88 -3.98 -4.56
N TRP A 124 -20.63 -5.03 -4.93
CA TRP A 124 -21.45 -5.78 -3.98
C TRP A 124 -20.63 -6.59 -2.99
N ARG A 125 -19.52 -7.21 -3.41
CA ARG A 125 -18.58 -7.90 -2.50
C ARG A 125 -18.00 -6.95 -1.46
N LEU A 126 -17.79 -5.69 -1.83
CA LEU A 126 -17.32 -4.64 -0.94
C LEU A 126 -18.41 -4.10 0.01
N GLY A 127 -19.65 -4.59 -0.09
CA GLY A 127 -20.75 -4.21 0.81
C GLY A 127 -21.46 -2.90 0.42
N VAL A 128 -21.19 -2.36 -0.76
CA VAL A 128 -21.85 -1.15 -1.27
C VAL A 128 -23.17 -1.54 -1.95
N THR A 129 -24.29 -1.06 -1.41
CA THR A 129 -25.63 -1.29 -1.97
C THR A 129 -26.07 -0.19 -2.93
N SER A 130 -25.46 1.00 -2.86
CA SER A 130 -25.83 2.16 -3.68
C SER A 130 -24.59 2.93 -4.15
N THR A 131 -24.51 3.16 -5.46
CA THR A 131 -23.46 3.96 -6.11
C THR A 131 -24.00 5.34 -6.49
N PRO A 132 -23.17 6.40 -6.52
CA PRO A 132 -21.72 6.40 -6.33
C PRO A 132 -21.32 6.17 -4.86
N ALA A 133 -20.21 5.48 -4.64
CA ALA A 133 -19.62 5.30 -3.32
C ALA A 133 -18.12 5.63 -3.34
N LEU A 134 -17.62 6.15 -2.22
CA LEU A 134 -16.23 6.50 -1.99
C LEU A 134 -15.68 5.64 -0.87
N MET A 135 -14.56 4.98 -1.14
CA MET A 135 -13.82 4.17 -0.20
C MET A 135 -12.40 4.74 -0.06
N ILE A 136 -11.92 4.86 1.16
CA ILE A 136 -10.57 5.35 1.48
C ILE A 136 -9.90 4.32 2.37
N ASN A 137 -8.74 3.81 1.97
CA ASN A 137 -7.97 2.75 2.66
C ASN A 137 -8.84 1.55 3.05
N GLY A 138 -9.63 1.04 2.10
CA GLY A 138 -10.52 -0.11 2.32
C GLY A 138 -11.80 0.20 3.12
N GLN A 139 -11.98 1.43 3.61
CA GLN A 139 -13.17 1.84 4.38
C GLN A 139 -14.14 2.67 3.54
N ILE A 140 -15.42 2.27 3.48
CA ILE A 140 -16.47 3.05 2.82
C ILE A 140 -16.78 4.29 3.66
N LYS A 141 -16.55 5.48 3.10
CA LYS A 141 -16.85 6.76 3.75
C LYS A 141 -18.23 7.30 3.35
N VAL A 142 -18.69 7.05 2.12
CA VAL A 142 -20.03 7.40 1.65
C VAL A 142 -20.52 6.45 0.57
N ALA A 143 -21.83 6.18 0.54
CA ALA A 143 -22.49 5.39 -0.49
C ALA A 143 -23.87 5.99 -0.82
N GLY A 144 -24.22 6.04 -2.10
CA GLY A 144 -25.54 6.47 -2.61
C GLY A 144 -25.82 7.98 -2.56
N ILE A 145 -24.88 8.79 -2.06
CA ILE A 145 -25.04 10.25 -1.92
C ILE A 145 -23.79 10.93 -2.46
N LYS A 146 -23.95 12.10 -3.11
CA LYS A 146 -22.84 12.96 -3.50
C LYS A 146 -22.33 13.75 -2.28
N PRO A 147 -21.09 13.52 -1.80
CA PRO A 147 -20.52 14.28 -0.69
C PRO A 147 -20.21 15.72 -1.08
N THR A 148 -19.89 16.55 -0.09
CA THR A 148 -19.34 17.90 -0.30
C THR A 148 -17.81 17.86 -0.28
N LEU A 149 -17.17 18.83 -0.93
CA LEU A 149 -15.70 18.92 -0.99
C LEU A 149 -15.07 18.92 0.41
N ALA A 150 -15.66 19.67 1.36
CA ALA A 150 -15.17 19.75 2.74
C ALA A 150 -15.22 18.40 3.48
N GLN A 151 -16.22 17.55 3.19
CA GLN A 151 -16.29 16.20 3.78
C GLN A 151 -15.17 15.32 3.23
N VAL A 152 -14.93 15.37 1.93
CA VAL A 152 -13.87 14.57 1.27
C VAL A 152 -12.49 14.99 1.78
N GLU A 153 -12.22 16.30 1.86
CA GLU A 153 -11.00 16.83 2.48
C GLU A 153 -10.83 16.36 3.92
N GLY A 154 -11.92 16.37 4.70
CA GLY A 154 -11.92 15.88 6.09
C GLY A 154 -11.50 14.43 6.19
N TRP A 155 -12.06 13.55 5.35
CA TRP A 155 -11.69 12.12 5.33
C TRP A 155 -10.25 11.89 4.86
N ILE A 156 -9.78 12.67 3.88
CA ILE A 156 -8.38 12.58 3.40
C ILE A 156 -7.41 12.96 4.51
N ARG A 157 -7.68 14.05 5.24
CA ARG A 157 -6.84 14.53 6.35
C ARG A 157 -6.87 13.62 7.56
N GLU A 158 -8.02 13.03 7.88
CA GLU A 158 -8.15 12.05 8.97
C GLU A 158 -7.25 10.82 8.74
N VAL A 159 -7.09 10.42 7.48
CA VAL A 159 -6.40 9.17 7.10
C VAL A 159 -4.94 9.41 6.69
N SER A 160 -4.48 10.66 6.62
CA SER A 160 -3.09 11.02 6.29
C SER A 160 -2.34 11.44 7.58
N PRO A 161 -1.72 10.52 8.33
CA PRO A 161 -1.03 10.86 9.58
C PRO A 161 0.30 11.62 9.40
N ASP A 162 0.74 11.91 8.16
CA ASP A 162 2.06 12.47 7.89
C ASP A 162 2.06 13.97 7.54
N ASN A 163 1.41 14.80 8.36
CA ASN A 163 1.61 16.25 8.33
C ASN A 163 2.09 16.75 9.70
N ASP A 164 3.29 16.30 10.10
CA ASP A 164 4.19 17.00 11.03
C ASP A 164 5.66 16.74 10.66
#